data_AF-A0A0K8V915-F1
#
_entry.id   AF-A0A0K8V915-F1
#
_cell.length_a   1.000
_cell.length_b   1.000
_cell.length_c   1.000
_cell.angle_alpha   90.00
_cell.angle_beta   90.00
_cell.angle_gamma   90.00
#
_symmetry.space_group_name_H-M   'P 1'
#
loop_
_entity.id
_entity.type
_entity.pdbx_description
1 polymer ?
#
loop_
_entity_poly.entity_id
_entity_poly.type
_entity_poly.pdbx_seq_one_letter_code
_entity_poly.pdbx_strand_id
1 'polypeptide(L)'
;MERFINLPMFERTVMNCFVRISIGNNGQKPVYRVAEIVGVVETAKIYSLGKTRTNRGLKLKHGTQERVFRLEFISNQEFTETEYAKWRDICAQQNVPMPTIDMIERKQKDIKEALNYEFKDEDVEKIIEEKNRFRNRPTNYAMRKTCLMKERDAAMLRGDYDVAQDLGQQIDELESRASELDKKRSSSISLISYINDRNRKRNVEDAEKAILEEARANKGLKISDPFTRRITQPRMGFKSVEKKKRTNHSTDTGNTTG
;
A
#
# COMPACT_ATOMS: atom_id res chain seq x y z
N MET A 1 1.02 -22.40 -5.03
CA MET A 1 2.28 -22.00 -5.71
C MET A 1 2.64 -20.52 -5.52
N GLU A 2 1.72 -19.57 -5.72
CA GLU A 2 2.00 -18.13 -5.62
C GLU A 2 2.67 -17.68 -4.30
N ARG A 3 2.29 -18.29 -3.17
CA ARG A 3 2.87 -17.97 -1.85
C ARG A 3 4.29 -18.48 -1.69
N PHE A 4 4.58 -19.67 -2.24
CA PHE A 4 5.86 -20.33 -2.05
C PHE A 4 6.95 -19.80 -2.99
N ILE A 5 6.59 -19.20 -4.12
CA ILE A 5 7.56 -18.85 -5.18
C ILE A 5 8.66 -17.88 -4.72
N ASN A 6 8.33 -17.01 -3.76
CA ASN A 6 9.26 -16.02 -3.21
C ASN A 6 9.99 -16.54 -1.96
N LEU A 7 9.76 -17.78 -1.55
CA LEU A 7 10.47 -18.34 -0.40
C LEU A 7 11.90 -18.68 -0.78
N PRO A 8 12.87 -18.43 0.10
CA PRO A 8 14.27 -18.80 -0.13
C PRO A 8 14.44 -20.32 -0.26
N MET A 9 13.63 -21.10 0.48
CA MET A 9 13.65 -22.56 0.45
C MET A 9 12.73 -23.17 -0.61
N PHE A 10 12.21 -22.37 -1.55
CA PHE A 10 11.22 -22.81 -2.53
C PHE A 10 11.64 -24.10 -3.24
N GLU A 11 12.83 -24.13 -3.81
CA GLU A 11 13.34 -25.28 -4.56
C GLU A 11 13.38 -26.54 -3.69
N ARG A 12 14.01 -26.46 -2.51
CA ARG A 12 14.09 -27.59 -1.57
C ARG A 12 12.70 -28.11 -1.14
N THR A 13 11.75 -27.20 -0.91
CA THR A 13 10.40 -27.57 -0.48
C THR A 13 9.62 -28.25 -1.60
N VAL A 14 9.69 -27.75 -2.84
CA VAL A 14 8.87 -28.27 -3.95
C VAL A 14 9.49 -29.49 -4.64
N MET A 15 10.79 -29.72 -4.48
CA MET A 15 11.47 -30.90 -5.02
C MET A 15 10.83 -32.20 -4.50
N ASN A 16 10.62 -33.14 -5.42
CA ASN A 16 9.96 -34.45 -5.20
C ASN A 16 8.49 -34.33 -4.73
N CYS A 17 7.87 -33.17 -4.90
CA CYS A 17 6.41 -33.04 -4.76
C CYS A 17 5.72 -33.35 -6.09
N PHE A 18 4.43 -33.62 -6.03
CA PHE A 18 3.60 -33.91 -7.20
C PHE A 18 2.69 -32.73 -7.51
N VAL A 19 2.51 -32.45 -8.80
CA VAL A 19 1.61 -31.40 -9.29
C VAL A 19 0.67 -31.92 -10.36
N ARG A 20 -0.51 -31.32 -10.41
CA ARG A 20 -1.50 -31.55 -11.46
C ARG A 20 -1.24 -30.58 -12.61
N ILE A 21 -0.66 -31.06 -13.69
CA ILE A 21 -0.28 -30.23 -14.84
C ILE A 21 -1.31 -30.36 -15.95
N SER A 22 -1.75 -29.23 -16.51
CA SER A 22 -2.55 -29.21 -17.75
C SER A 22 -1.64 -29.42 -18.96
N ILE A 23 -1.94 -30.44 -19.76
CA ILE A 23 -1.16 -30.77 -20.97
C ILE A 23 -1.83 -30.29 -22.27
N GLY A 24 -2.94 -29.55 -22.14
CA GLY A 24 -3.77 -29.08 -23.26
C GLY A 24 -5.16 -29.73 -23.26
N ASN A 25 -5.86 -29.60 -24.38
CA ASN A 25 -7.22 -30.08 -24.53
C ASN A 25 -7.30 -31.24 -25.52
N ASN A 26 -8.02 -32.30 -25.16
CA ASN A 26 -8.41 -33.35 -26.10
C ASN A 26 -9.82 -33.02 -26.60
N GLY A 27 -9.90 -32.33 -27.75
CA GLY A 27 -11.13 -31.70 -28.21
C GLY A 27 -11.53 -30.54 -27.28
N GLN A 28 -12.68 -30.66 -26.62
CA GLN A 28 -13.22 -29.64 -25.70
C GLN A 28 -12.89 -29.91 -24.22
N LYS A 29 -12.31 -31.07 -23.87
CA LYS A 29 -12.04 -31.41 -22.47
C LYS A 29 -10.56 -31.16 -22.13
N PRO A 30 -10.26 -30.33 -21.11
CA PRO A 30 -8.88 -30.15 -20.64
C PRO A 30 -8.36 -31.45 -20.05
N VAL A 31 -7.16 -31.84 -20.43
CA VAL A 31 -6.51 -33.07 -19.96
C VAL A 31 -5.41 -32.71 -18.96
N TYR A 32 -5.45 -33.38 -17.82
CA TYR A 32 -4.48 -33.20 -16.76
C TYR A 32 -3.68 -34.48 -16.55
N ARG A 33 -2.45 -34.32 -16.05
CA ARG A 33 -1.59 -35.43 -15.64
C ARG A 33 -0.96 -35.13 -14.29
N VAL A 34 -0.67 -36.20 -13.55
CA VAL A 34 0.17 -36.14 -12.37
C VAL A 34 1.62 -36.13 -12.82
N ALA A 35 2.41 -35.17 -12.34
CA ALA A 35 3.84 -35.10 -12.61
C ALA A 35 4.62 -34.78 -11.34
N GLU A 36 5.81 -35.39 -11.22
CA GLU A 36 6.75 -35.15 -10.15
C GLU A 36 7.62 -33.93 -10.48
N ILE A 37 7.91 -33.09 -9.48
CA ILE A 37 8.84 -31.97 -9.62
C ILE A 37 10.27 -32.50 -9.40
N VAL A 38 11.08 -32.45 -10.45
CA VAL A 38 12.48 -32.90 -10.45
C VAL A 38 13.45 -31.72 -10.37
N GLY A 39 12.99 -30.50 -10.64
CA GLY A 39 13.84 -29.32 -10.57
C GLY A 39 13.08 -28.01 -10.74
N VAL A 40 13.70 -26.93 -10.30
CA VAL A 40 13.28 -25.55 -10.60
C VAL A 40 14.27 -24.97 -11.58
N VAL A 41 13.78 -24.32 -12.63
CA VAL A 41 14.61 -23.71 -13.68
C VAL A 41 14.14 -22.30 -13.95
N GLU A 42 15.04 -21.43 -14.41
CA GLU A 42 14.64 -20.13 -14.93
C GLU A 42 14.36 -20.23 -16.44
N THR A 43 13.21 -19.71 -16.86
CA THR A 43 12.81 -19.64 -18.27
C THR A 43 13.17 -18.27 -18.86
N ALA A 44 13.37 -18.22 -20.17
CA ALA A 44 13.69 -16.96 -20.86
C ALA A 44 12.53 -15.94 -20.87
N LYS A 45 11.29 -16.40 -20.72
CA LYS A 45 10.10 -15.54 -20.84
C LYS A 45 9.48 -15.29 -19.47
N ILE A 46 9.38 -14.02 -19.09
CA ILE A 46 8.66 -13.59 -17.88
C ILE A 46 7.16 -13.66 -18.15
N TYR A 47 6.41 -14.29 -17.24
CA TYR A 47 4.96 -14.40 -17.31
C TYR A 47 4.31 -13.99 -15.97
N SER A 48 3.00 -13.77 -16.00
CA SER A 48 2.21 -13.42 -14.81
C SER A 48 1.72 -14.69 -14.12
N LEU A 49 1.94 -14.78 -12.81
CA LEU A 49 1.39 -15.81 -11.94
C LEU A 49 0.54 -15.12 -10.87
N GLY A 50 -0.77 -15.03 -11.12
CA GLY A 50 -1.70 -14.28 -10.27
C GLY A 50 -1.32 -12.80 -10.22
N LYS A 51 -0.94 -12.32 -9.02
CA LYS A 51 -0.52 -10.92 -8.79
C LYS A 51 0.97 -10.68 -8.98
N THR A 52 1.79 -11.72 -9.10
CA THR A 52 3.25 -11.61 -9.24
C THR A 52 3.69 -11.91 -10.66
N ARG A 53 4.89 -11.45 -11.04
CA ARG A 53 5.54 -11.84 -12.29
C ARG A 53 6.73 -12.72 -11.95
N THR A 54 6.93 -13.76 -12.75
CA THR A 54 8.02 -14.70 -12.54
C THR A 54 8.53 -15.22 -13.89
N ASN A 55 9.80 -15.58 -13.94
CA ASN A 55 10.39 -16.34 -15.02
C ASN A 55 10.67 -17.79 -14.60
N ARG A 56 10.37 -18.20 -13.36
CA ARG A 56 10.65 -19.56 -12.88
C ARG A 56 9.77 -20.58 -13.62
N GLY A 57 10.29 -21.77 -13.83
CA GLY A 57 9.62 -22.92 -14.41
C GLY A 57 9.96 -24.15 -13.58
N LEU A 58 9.14 -25.19 -13.69
CA LEU A 58 9.37 -26.47 -13.04
C LEU A 58 9.73 -27.51 -14.09
N LYS A 59 10.80 -28.25 -13.84
CA LYS A 59 11.10 -29.47 -14.56
C LYS A 59 10.21 -30.57 -13.98
N LEU A 60 9.22 -30.97 -14.75
CA LEU A 60 8.23 -31.97 -14.36
C LEU A 60 8.53 -33.29 -15.07
N LYS A 61 8.40 -34.38 -14.32
CA LYS A 61 8.58 -35.75 -14.79
C LYS A 61 7.26 -36.50 -14.72
N HIS A 62 6.88 -37.12 -15.84
CA HIS A 62 5.72 -37.98 -15.95
C HIS A 62 6.16 -39.31 -16.55
N GLY A 63 6.29 -40.34 -15.70
CA GLY A 63 6.98 -41.57 -16.08
C GLY A 63 8.47 -41.30 -16.31
N THR A 64 8.97 -41.57 -17.51
CA THR A 64 10.36 -41.29 -17.95
C THR A 64 10.50 -39.97 -18.69
N GLN A 65 9.39 -39.32 -19.05
CA GLN A 65 9.42 -38.08 -19.82
C GLN A 65 9.60 -36.88 -18.89
N GLU A 66 10.60 -36.06 -19.17
CA GLU A 66 10.87 -34.81 -18.45
C GLU A 66 10.65 -33.62 -19.36
N ARG A 67 9.90 -32.62 -18.88
CA ARG A 67 9.67 -31.35 -19.59
C ARG A 67 9.59 -30.19 -18.63
N VAL A 68 10.02 -29.02 -19.10
CA VAL A 68 9.89 -27.78 -18.35
C VAL A 68 8.51 -27.17 -18.61
N PHE A 69 7.78 -26.89 -17.54
CA PHE A 69 6.50 -26.20 -17.58
C PHE A 69 6.57 -24.91 -16.78
N ARG A 70 5.81 -23.91 -17.25
CA ARG A 70 5.53 -22.71 -16.46
C ARG A 70 4.51 -23.03 -15.38
N LEU A 71 4.57 -22.28 -14.28
CA LEU A 71 3.68 -22.46 -13.13
C LEU A 71 2.22 -22.12 -13.47
N GLU A 72 1.96 -21.37 -14.55
CA GLU A 72 0.60 -21.02 -15.00
C GLU A 72 -0.25 -22.23 -15.43
N PHE A 73 0.39 -23.34 -15.82
CA PHE A 73 -0.30 -24.56 -16.25
C PHE A 73 -0.61 -25.53 -15.09
N ILE A 74 -0.19 -25.19 -13.87
CA ILE A 74 -0.41 -26.02 -12.69
C ILE A 74 -1.82 -25.73 -12.16
N SER A 75 -2.62 -26.79 -12.02
CA SER A 75 -3.97 -26.70 -11.46
C SER A 75 -3.92 -26.63 -9.93
N ASN A 76 -4.85 -25.87 -9.34
CA ASN A 76 -5.07 -25.85 -7.89
C ASN A 76 -6.04 -26.96 -7.42
N GLN A 77 -6.55 -27.78 -8.33
CA GLN A 77 -7.47 -28.88 -8.01
C GLN A 77 -6.72 -30.14 -7.60
N GLU A 78 -7.38 -30.98 -6.79
CA GLU A 78 -6.88 -32.28 -6.39
C GLU A 78 -6.76 -33.25 -7.58
N PHE A 79 -5.95 -34.29 -7.40
CA PHE A 79 -5.83 -35.35 -8.39
C PHE A 79 -7.12 -36.16 -8.46
N THR A 80 -7.62 -36.39 -9.67
CA THR A 80 -8.76 -37.30 -9.84
C THR A 80 -8.28 -38.75 -9.83
N GLU A 81 -9.14 -39.67 -9.41
CA GLU A 81 -8.82 -41.10 -9.39
C GLU A 81 -8.39 -41.61 -10.77
N THR A 82 -9.02 -41.11 -11.84
CA THR A 82 -8.66 -41.48 -13.22
C THR A 82 -7.27 -40.99 -13.64
N GLU A 83 -6.84 -39.83 -13.15
CA GLU A 83 -5.51 -39.27 -13.41
C GLU A 83 -4.45 -40.07 -12.64
N TYR A 84 -4.73 -40.39 -11.39
CA TYR A 84 -3.86 -41.18 -10.53
C TYR A 84 -3.70 -42.61 -11.05
N ALA A 85 -4.79 -43.28 -11.43
CA ALA A 85 -4.75 -44.63 -11.99
C ALA A 85 -3.87 -44.68 -13.24
N LYS A 86 -4.06 -43.74 -14.18
CA LYS A 86 -3.22 -43.62 -15.38
C LYS A 86 -1.75 -43.39 -15.05
N TRP A 87 -1.46 -42.51 -14.08
CA TRP A 87 -0.09 -42.24 -13.66
C TRP A 87 0.57 -43.49 -13.04
N ARG A 88 -0.15 -44.21 -12.16
CA ARG A 88 0.31 -45.46 -11.56
C ARG A 88 0.61 -46.52 -12.62
N ASP A 89 -0.29 -46.68 -13.60
CA ASP A 89 -0.11 -47.66 -14.68
C ASP A 89 1.13 -47.33 -15.52
N ILE A 90 1.37 -46.04 -15.81
CA ILE A 90 2.57 -45.58 -16.50
C ILE A 90 3.84 -45.83 -15.67
N CYS A 91 3.80 -45.55 -14.35
CA CYS A 91 4.93 -45.84 -13.47
C CYS A 91 5.26 -47.34 -13.44
N ALA A 92 4.25 -48.21 -13.39
CA ALA A 92 4.43 -49.65 -13.44
C ALA A 92 5.01 -50.12 -14.80
N GLN A 93 4.50 -49.60 -15.92
CA GLN A 93 4.98 -49.94 -17.26
C GLN A 93 6.42 -49.48 -17.51
N GLN A 94 6.80 -48.33 -16.95
CA GLN A 94 8.11 -47.71 -17.17
C GLN A 94 9.10 -47.98 -16.03
N ASN A 95 8.74 -48.87 -15.09
CA ASN A 95 9.53 -49.26 -13.94
C ASN A 95 10.04 -48.06 -13.10
N VAL A 96 9.19 -47.04 -12.95
CA VAL A 96 9.46 -45.87 -12.11
C VAL A 96 9.00 -46.19 -10.69
N PRO A 97 9.87 -46.05 -9.67
CA PRO A 97 9.50 -46.36 -8.29
C PRO A 97 8.40 -45.42 -7.82
N MET A 98 7.37 -45.99 -7.19
CA MET A 98 6.31 -45.22 -6.55
C MET A 98 6.84 -44.57 -5.27
N PRO A 99 6.39 -43.34 -4.94
CA PRO A 99 6.76 -42.70 -3.68
C PRO A 99 6.28 -43.53 -2.50
N THR A 100 7.14 -43.67 -1.49
CA THR A 100 6.76 -44.35 -0.24
C THR A 100 5.91 -43.44 0.64
N ILE A 101 5.11 -44.04 1.52
CA ILE A 101 4.27 -43.30 2.47
C ILE A 101 5.13 -42.40 3.36
N ASP A 102 6.26 -42.90 3.85
CA ASP A 102 7.24 -42.13 4.63
C ASP A 102 7.75 -40.88 3.89
N MET A 103 8.00 -40.98 2.58
CA MET A 103 8.42 -39.82 1.78
C MET A 103 7.31 -38.78 1.70
N ILE A 104 6.06 -39.22 1.52
CA ILE A 104 4.90 -38.33 1.46
C ILE A 104 4.70 -37.62 2.80
N GLU A 105 4.78 -38.34 3.93
CA GLU A 105 4.62 -37.77 5.26
C GLU A 105 5.72 -36.74 5.59
N ARG A 106 6.99 -37.08 5.29
CA ARG A 106 8.11 -36.14 5.44
C ARG A 106 7.90 -34.88 4.60
N LYS A 107 7.51 -35.03 3.33
CA LYS A 107 7.25 -33.90 2.44
C LYS A 107 6.05 -33.08 2.88
N GLN A 108 5.01 -33.69 3.42
CA GLN A 108 3.88 -32.98 3.99
C GLN A 108 4.30 -32.13 5.19
N LYS A 109 5.23 -32.62 6.03
CA LYS A 109 5.82 -31.83 7.12
C LYS A 109 6.65 -30.67 6.59
N ASP A 110 7.51 -30.88 5.59
CA ASP A 110 8.30 -29.82 4.96
C ASP A 110 7.42 -28.69 4.39
N ILE A 111 6.29 -29.04 3.76
CA ILE A 111 5.34 -28.05 3.22
C ILE A 111 4.65 -27.27 4.36
N LYS A 112 4.27 -27.94 5.45
CA LYS A 112 3.68 -27.28 6.62
C LYS A 112 4.66 -26.30 7.27
N GLU A 113 5.93 -26.68 7.38
CA GLU A 113 6.99 -25.80 7.88
C GLU A 113 7.18 -24.58 6.95
N ALA A 114 7.23 -24.80 5.65
CA ALA A 114 7.35 -23.72 4.66
C ALA A 114 6.14 -22.77 4.65
N LEU A 115 4.93 -23.25 4.98
CA LEU A 115 3.73 -22.40 5.13
C LEU A 115 3.80 -21.47 6.34
N ASN A 116 4.43 -21.94 7.41
CA ASN A 116 4.58 -21.20 8.66
C ASN A 116 5.92 -20.46 8.74
N TYR A 117 6.69 -20.40 7.65
CA TYR A 117 7.97 -19.72 7.61
C TYR A 117 7.77 -18.22 7.82
N GLU A 118 8.39 -17.68 8.86
CA GLU A 118 8.47 -16.25 9.09
C GLU A 118 9.63 -15.66 8.29
N PHE A 119 9.33 -14.66 7.46
CA PHE A 119 10.34 -14.00 6.63
C PHE A 119 11.33 -13.24 7.51
N LYS A 120 12.61 -13.53 7.33
CA LYS A 120 13.70 -12.73 7.91
C LYS A 120 13.92 -11.48 7.08
N ASP A 121 14.54 -10.45 7.67
CA ASP A 121 14.82 -9.19 6.97
C ASP A 121 15.66 -9.40 5.70
N GLU A 122 16.65 -10.29 5.74
CA GLU A 122 17.46 -10.68 4.58
C GLU A 122 16.63 -11.31 3.44
N ASP A 123 15.61 -12.10 3.80
CA ASP A 123 14.74 -12.72 2.80
C ASP A 123 13.81 -11.68 2.17
N VAL A 124 13.33 -10.73 2.97
CA VAL A 124 12.50 -9.62 2.48
C VAL A 124 13.28 -8.79 1.47
N GLU A 125 14.55 -8.50 1.73
CA GLU A 125 15.42 -7.76 0.81
C GLU A 125 15.59 -8.50 -0.52
N LYS A 126 15.92 -9.80 -0.49
CA LYS A 126 16.00 -10.63 -1.70
C LYS A 126 14.68 -10.66 -2.49
N ILE A 127 13.54 -10.73 -1.79
CA ILE A 127 12.22 -10.71 -2.45
C ILE A 127 11.98 -9.36 -3.13
N ILE A 128 12.40 -8.25 -2.51
CA ILE A 128 12.29 -6.92 -3.09
C ILE A 128 13.20 -6.81 -4.33
N GLU A 129 14.43 -7.31 -4.25
CA GLU A 129 15.37 -7.35 -5.37
C GLU A 129 14.83 -8.16 -6.55
N GLU A 130 14.35 -9.39 -6.32
CA GLU A 130 13.77 -10.23 -7.36
C GLU A 130 12.53 -9.57 -7.98
N LYS A 131 11.65 -8.96 -7.17
CA LYS A 131 10.48 -8.23 -7.67
C LYS A 131 10.88 -7.01 -8.49
N ASN A 132 11.94 -6.30 -8.11
CA ASN A 132 12.46 -5.17 -8.87
C ASN A 132 13.14 -5.62 -10.16
N ARG A 133 13.82 -6.77 -10.19
CA ARG A 133 14.50 -7.34 -11.37
C ARG A 133 13.55 -7.50 -12.57
N PHE A 134 12.33 -7.96 -12.33
CA PHE A 134 11.33 -8.16 -13.39
C PHE A 134 10.50 -6.92 -13.70
N ARG A 135 10.88 -5.77 -13.14
CA ARG A 135 10.06 -4.57 -13.17
C ARG A 135 10.79 -3.42 -13.83
N ASN A 136 10.21 -2.96 -14.92
CA ASN A 136 10.74 -1.83 -15.68
C ASN A 136 10.56 -0.47 -14.98
N ARG A 137 9.84 -0.40 -13.84
CA ARG A 137 9.48 0.87 -13.18
C ARG A 137 9.41 0.74 -11.65
N PRO A 138 9.88 1.75 -10.89
CA PRO A 138 9.78 1.75 -9.43
C PRO A 138 8.33 1.83 -8.94
N THR A 139 7.99 1.12 -7.85
CA THR A 139 6.64 1.22 -7.21
C THR A 139 6.43 2.56 -6.55
N ASN A 140 7.49 3.04 -5.89
CA ASN A 140 7.43 4.14 -4.97
C ASN A 140 8.35 5.23 -5.50
N TYR A 141 7.80 6.07 -6.38
CA TYR A 141 8.51 7.22 -6.93
C TYR A 141 9.04 8.14 -5.82
N ALA A 142 8.29 8.29 -4.72
CA ALA A 142 8.73 9.08 -3.57
C ALA A 142 9.95 8.47 -2.87
N MET A 143 9.96 7.16 -2.63
CA MET A 143 11.12 6.50 -2.01
C MET A 143 12.35 6.51 -2.92
N ARG A 144 12.17 6.30 -4.23
CA ARG A 144 13.28 6.39 -5.18
C ARG A 144 13.80 7.83 -5.25
N LYS A 145 12.92 8.83 -5.24
CA LYS A 145 13.28 10.25 -5.17
C LYS A 145 14.08 10.57 -3.91
N THR A 146 13.64 10.13 -2.73
CA THR A 146 14.38 10.40 -1.48
C THR A 146 15.75 9.73 -1.45
N CYS A 147 15.89 8.51 -1.97
CA CYS A 147 17.19 7.86 -2.13
C CYS A 147 18.12 8.65 -3.08
N LEU A 148 17.63 9.02 -4.27
CA LEU A 148 18.43 9.76 -5.25
C LEU A 148 18.79 11.17 -4.75
N MET A 149 17.90 11.84 -4.01
CA MET A 149 18.18 13.13 -3.37
C MET A 149 19.32 13.00 -2.36
N LYS A 150 19.28 11.98 -1.50
CA LYS A 150 20.36 11.72 -0.53
C LYS A 150 21.70 11.43 -1.23
N GLU A 151 21.67 10.63 -2.30
CA GLU A 151 22.87 10.28 -3.06
C GLU A 151 23.46 11.49 -3.80
N ARG A 152 22.60 12.34 -4.37
CA ARG A 152 22.98 13.62 -4.98
C ARG A 152 23.63 14.55 -3.97
N ASP A 153 23.03 14.68 -2.78
CA ASP A 153 23.56 15.54 -1.72
C ASP A 153 24.92 15.02 -1.22
N ALA A 154 25.09 13.70 -1.14
CA ALA A 154 26.37 13.07 -0.84
C ALA A 154 27.41 13.29 -1.96
N ALA A 155 27.03 13.22 -3.24
CA ALA A 155 27.91 13.51 -4.37
C ALA A 155 28.35 14.98 -4.39
N MET A 156 27.43 15.91 -4.11
CA MET A 156 27.76 17.33 -3.95
C MET A 156 28.76 17.56 -2.82
N LEU A 157 28.60 16.88 -1.68
CA LEU A 157 29.54 16.96 -0.55
C LEU A 157 30.93 16.39 -0.88
N ARG A 158 31.02 15.40 -1.77
CA ARG A 158 32.30 14.85 -2.25
C ARG A 158 32.98 15.70 -3.33
N GLY A 159 32.28 16.68 -3.89
CA GLY A 159 32.77 17.50 -5.00
C GLY A 159 32.60 16.86 -6.38
N ASP A 160 31.85 15.76 -6.46
CA ASP A 160 31.54 15.04 -7.71
C ASP A 160 30.33 15.70 -8.40
N TYR A 161 30.53 16.91 -8.95
CA TYR A 161 29.44 17.71 -9.53
C TYR A 161 28.78 17.06 -10.76
N ASP A 162 29.54 16.34 -11.59
CA ASP A 162 29.02 15.64 -12.76
C ASP A 162 28.02 14.56 -12.35
N VAL A 163 28.37 13.76 -11.32
CA VAL A 163 27.49 12.73 -10.76
C VAL A 163 26.25 13.34 -10.10
N ALA A 164 26.41 14.46 -9.42
CA ALA A 164 25.28 15.19 -8.83
C ALA A 164 24.32 15.72 -9.90
N GLN A 165 24.83 16.16 -11.06
CA GLN A 165 24.02 16.60 -12.19
C GLN A 165 23.23 15.44 -12.80
N ASP A 166 23.88 14.30 -13.04
CA ASP A 166 23.24 13.09 -13.56
C ASP A 166 22.14 12.58 -12.61
N LEU A 167 22.40 12.58 -11.30
CA LEU A 167 21.40 12.23 -10.28
C LEU A 167 20.25 13.25 -10.24
N GLY A 168 20.54 14.53 -10.45
CA GLY A 168 19.54 15.58 -10.59
C GLY A 168 18.60 15.33 -11.77
N GLN A 169 19.15 15.01 -12.95
CA GLN A 169 18.37 14.68 -14.13
C GLN A 169 17.47 13.45 -13.92
N GLN A 170 17.97 12.42 -13.23
CA GLN A 170 17.17 11.25 -12.87
C GLN A 170 16.01 11.57 -11.90
N ILE A 171 16.22 12.51 -10.97
CA ILE A 171 15.15 12.99 -10.07
C ILE A 171 14.05 13.70 -10.86
N ASP A 172 14.43 14.59 -11.79
CA ASP A 172 13.49 15.34 -12.61
C ASP A 172 12.67 14.43 -13.54
N GLU A 173 13.32 13.43 -14.15
CA GLU A 173 12.63 12.44 -14.99
C GLU A 173 11.61 11.63 -14.16
N LEU A 174 11.98 11.21 -12.95
CA LEU A 174 11.09 10.50 -12.03
C LEU A 174 9.88 11.37 -11.62
N GLU A 175 10.10 12.66 -11.36
CA GLU A 175 9.05 13.61 -10.96
C GLU A 175 8.09 13.93 -12.11
N SER A 176 8.63 14.20 -13.31
CA SER A 176 7.84 14.41 -14.52
C SER A 176 6.93 13.21 -14.79
N ARG A 177 7.48 11.99 -14.70
CA ARG A 177 6.72 10.76 -14.92
C ARG A 177 5.67 10.47 -13.86
N ALA A 178 5.97 10.79 -12.59
CA ALA A 178 4.98 10.70 -11.51
C ALA A 178 3.82 11.67 -11.75
N SER A 179 4.11 12.91 -12.17
CA SER A 179 3.11 13.92 -12.52
C SER A 179 2.23 13.48 -13.69
N GLU A 180 2.79 12.86 -14.74
CA GLU A 180 2.01 12.33 -15.85
C GLU A 180 1.01 11.23 -15.42
N LEU A 181 1.44 10.33 -14.54
CA LEU A 181 0.59 9.27 -14.02
C LEU A 181 -0.51 9.83 -13.12
N ASP A 182 -0.19 10.83 -12.32
CA ASP A 182 -1.18 11.53 -11.49
C ASP A 182 -2.21 12.26 -12.37
N LYS A 183 -1.78 13.01 -13.39
CA LYS A 183 -2.67 13.65 -14.37
C LYS A 183 -3.62 12.64 -15.03
N LYS A 184 -3.14 11.46 -15.39
CA LYS A 184 -3.98 10.39 -15.97
C LYS A 184 -5.05 9.89 -15.00
N ARG A 185 -4.71 9.74 -13.72
CA ARG A 185 -5.65 9.32 -12.66
C ARG A 185 -6.62 10.43 -12.28
N SER A 186 -6.12 11.65 -12.19
CA SER A 186 -6.83 12.86 -11.79
C SER A 186 -7.69 13.44 -12.92
N SER A 187 -7.58 12.92 -14.14
CA SER A 187 -8.46 13.31 -15.27
C SER A 187 -9.94 13.09 -14.95
N SER A 188 -10.29 12.00 -14.26
CA SER A 188 -11.66 11.75 -13.79
C SER A 188 -12.04 12.58 -12.55
N ILE A 189 -11.06 13.02 -11.75
CA ILE A 189 -11.25 13.81 -10.52
C ILE A 189 -11.32 15.32 -10.79
N SER A 190 -10.87 15.77 -11.97
CA SER A 190 -10.90 17.18 -12.37
C SER A 190 -12.32 17.76 -12.37
N LEU A 191 -13.33 16.92 -12.62
CA LEU A 191 -14.74 17.27 -12.50
C LEU A 191 -15.15 17.59 -11.05
N ILE A 192 -14.58 16.86 -10.08
CA ILE A 192 -14.86 17.02 -8.64
C ILE A 192 -14.20 18.29 -8.11
N SER A 193 -12.98 18.63 -8.56
CA SER A 193 -12.33 19.89 -8.20
C SER A 193 -13.13 21.12 -8.65
N TYR A 194 -13.71 21.08 -9.85
CA TYR A 194 -14.59 22.15 -10.34
C TYR A 194 -15.88 22.27 -9.50
N ILE A 195 -16.49 21.14 -9.11
CA ILE A 195 -17.67 21.11 -8.24
C ILE A 195 -17.34 21.65 -6.84
N ASN A 196 -16.19 21.27 -6.28
CA ASN A 196 -15.74 21.74 -4.97
C ASN A 196 -15.41 23.23 -4.96
N ASP A 197 -14.76 23.75 -6.00
CA ASP A 197 -14.50 25.20 -6.14
C ASP A 197 -15.81 25.99 -6.23
N ARG A 198 -16.78 25.48 -7.01
CA ARG A 198 -18.11 26.08 -7.14
C ARG A 198 -18.87 26.07 -5.81
N ASN A 199 -18.81 24.97 -5.07
CA ASN A 199 -19.44 24.87 -3.76
C ASN A 199 -18.77 25.79 -2.74
N ARG A 200 -17.44 25.94 -2.79
CA ARG A 200 -16.69 26.86 -1.92
C ARG A 200 -17.08 28.31 -2.18
N LYS A 201 -17.17 28.72 -3.45
CA LYS A 201 -17.63 30.07 -3.83
C LYS A 201 -19.07 30.34 -3.38
N ARG A 202 -19.97 29.37 -3.61
CA ARG A 202 -21.36 29.50 -3.18
C ARG A 202 -21.48 29.59 -1.66
N ASN A 203 -20.70 28.80 -0.91
CA ASN A 203 -20.70 28.87 0.55
C ASN A 203 -20.18 30.21 1.08
N VAL A 204 -19.21 30.84 0.38
CA VAL A 204 -18.74 32.19 0.71
C VAL A 204 -19.82 33.23 0.43
N GLU A 205 -20.44 33.20 -0.75
CA GLU A 205 -21.51 34.13 -1.13
C GLU A 205 -22.73 34.01 -0.19
N ASP A 206 -23.13 32.78 0.14
CA ASP A 206 -24.23 32.51 1.07
C ASP A 206 -23.88 32.98 2.50
N ALA A 207 -22.63 32.77 2.94
CA ALA A 207 -22.17 33.28 4.24
C ALA A 207 -22.15 34.82 4.29
N GLU A 208 -21.67 35.48 3.24
CA GLU A 208 -21.69 36.96 3.14
C GLU A 208 -23.11 37.50 3.15
N LYS A 209 -24.03 36.85 2.42
CA LYS A 209 -25.44 37.23 2.38
C LYS A 209 -26.11 37.03 3.75
N ALA A 210 -25.85 35.92 4.43
CA ALA A 210 -26.36 35.66 5.77
C ALA A 210 -25.86 36.70 6.78
N ILE A 211 -24.57 37.06 6.76
CA ILE A 211 -24.00 38.11 7.61
C ILE A 211 -24.68 39.47 7.34
N LEU A 212 -24.90 39.81 6.07
CA LEU A 212 -25.57 41.06 5.69
C LEU A 212 -27.03 41.09 6.14
N GLU A 213 -27.73 39.96 6.07
CA GLU A 213 -29.13 39.82 6.46
C GLU A 213 -29.29 39.85 7.99
N GLU A 214 -28.39 39.21 8.75
CA GLU A 214 -28.29 39.36 10.20
C GLU A 214 -27.99 40.82 10.58
N ALA A 215 -27.07 41.49 9.89
CA ALA A 215 -26.77 42.90 10.13
C ALA A 215 -27.96 43.83 9.81
N ARG A 216 -28.81 43.48 8.85
CA ARG A 216 -30.07 44.20 8.56
C ARG A 216 -31.17 43.89 9.56
N ALA A 217 -31.34 42.64 9.98
CA ALA A 217 -32.33 42.24 10.98
C ALA A 217 -31.99 42.80 12.37
N ASN A 218 -30.70 42.92 12.70
CA ASN A 218 -30.21 43.49 13.95
C ASN A 218 -30.11 45.03 13.92
N LYS A 219 -30.41 45.70 12.79
CA LYS A 219 -30.50 47.17 12.75
C LYS A 219 -31.74 47.64 13.53
N GLY A 220 -31.50 48.07 14.76
CA GLY A 220 -32.50 48.74 15.61
C GLY A 220 -32.95 47.96 16.84
N LEU A 221 -32.57 46.68 16.97
CA LEU A 221 -32.89 45.86 18.14
C LEU A 221 -31.64 45.68 19.01
N LYS A 222 -31.68 46.17 20.26
CA LYS A 222 -30.68 45.83 21.28
C LYS A 222 -30.95 44.41 21.78
N ILE A 223 -30.52 43.42 21.02
CA ILE A 223 -30.56 42.02 21.42
C ILE A 223 -29.48 41.83 22.49
N SER A 224 -29.87 41.49 23.72
CA SER A 224 -28.93 41.10 24.77
C SER A 224 -28.40 39.71 24.44
N ASP A 225 -27.26 39.65 23.76
CA ASP A 225 -26.62 38.40 23.36
C ASP A 225 -26.14 37.61 24.61
N PRO A 226 -26.70 36.42 24.90
CA PRO A 226 -26.36 35.61 26.07
C PRO A 226 -24.96 35.00 26.02
N PHE A 227 -24.24 35.12 24.89
CA PHE A 227 -22.85 34.67 24.71
C PHE A 227 -21.84 35.81 24.64
N THR A 228 -22.27 37.07 24.77
CA THR A 228 -21.33 38.19 24.88
C THR A 228 -20.51 38.08 26.17
N ARG A 229 -19.17 38.13 26.02
CA ARG A 229 -18.26 38.14 27.16
C ARG A 229 -18.48 39.42 27.96
N ARG A 230 -18.94 39.30 29.21
CA ARG A 230 -19.02 40.43 30.13
C ARG A 230 -17.62 40.96 30.40
N ILE A 231 -17.40 42.24 30.14
CA ILE A 231 -16.16 42.91 30.50
C ILE A 231 -16.13 43.02 32.03
N THR A 232 -15.35 42.16 32.68
CA THR A 232 -15.09 42.23 34.12
C THR A 232 -13.81 43.03 34.33
N GLN A 233 -13.93 44.25 34.86
CA GLN A 233 -12.75 44.97 35.34
C GLN A 233 -12.41 44.49 36.77
N PRO A 234 -11.16 44.09 37.05
CA PRO A 234 -10.74 43.75 38.41
C PRO A 234 -10.84 44.99 39.31
N ARG A 235 -11.67 44.95 40.34
CA ARG A 235 -11.62 45.95 41.42
C ARG A 235 -10.54 45.53 42.43
N MET A 236 -9.43 46.25 42.45
CA MET A 236 -8.40 46.09 43.48
C MET A 236 -8.90 46.73 44.79
N GLY A 237 -9.26 45.90 45.76
CA GLY A 237 -9.69 46.34 47.08
C GLY A 237 -8.50 46.72 47.96
N PHE A 238 -7.96 47.93 47.81
CA PHE A 238 -7.09 48.49 48.82
C PHE A 238 -7.95 49.04 49.96
N LYS A 239 -7.83 48.46 51.16
CA LYS A 239 -8.35 49.06 52.40
C LYS A 239 -7.65 50.41 52.57
N SER A 240 -8.34 51.50 52.28
CA SER A 240 -7.90 52.84 52.65
C SER A 240 -7.85 52.91 54.17
N VAL A 241 -6.65 52.98 54.73
CA VAL A 241 -6.43 53.35 56.14
C VAL A 241 -7.01 54.75 56.33
N GLU A 242 -8.06 54.88 57.14
CA GLU A 242 -8.70 56.14 57.47
C GLU A 242 -7.68 57.16 58.02
N LYS A 243 -7.45 58.25 57.29
CA LYS A 243 -6.89 59.47 57.87
C LYS A 243 -8.02 60.42 58.20
N LYS A 244 -8.49 60.32 59.44
CA LYS A 244 -9.40 61.24 60.11
C LYS A 244 -8.74 62.64 60.17
N LYS A 245 -9.28 63.61 59.42
CA LYS A 245 -9.16 65.03 59.76
C LYS A 245 -10.53 65.72 59.61
N ARG A 246 -10.92 66.36 60.70
CA ARG A 246 -12.15 67.10 60.98
C ARG A 246 -12.15 68.47 60.29
N THR A 247 -13.34 69.11 60.37
CA THR A 247 -13.74 70.52 60.21
C THR A 247 -14.18 70.93 58.80
N ASN A 248 -15.25 71.71 58.57
CA ASN A 248 -16.52 72.04 59.24
C ASN A 248 -17.24 73.03 58.29
N HIS A 249 -18.57 72.90 58.11
CA HIS A 249 -19.53 73.91 57.60
C HIS A 249 -19.37 74.37 56.13
N SER A 250 -20.42 74.63 55.34
CA SER A 250 -21.69 75.31 55.66
C SER A 250 -22.86 74.95 54.71
N THR A 251 -24.05 75.17 55.25
CA THR A 251 -25.45 75.13 54.78
C THR A 251 -25.79 75.76 53.42
N ASP A 252 -26.81 75.22 52.71
CA ASP A 252 -28.07 75.92 52.31
C ASP A 252 -29.03 74.95 51.56
N THR A 253 -30.13 74.46 52.16
CA THR A 253 -31.57 74.84 52.06
C THR A 253 -32.25 74.90 50.67
N GLY A 254 -33.50 74.42 50.60
CA GLY A 254 -34.45 74.54 49.47
C GLY A 254 -34.97 73.18 48.95
N ASN A 255 -35.99 72.52 49.53
CA ASN A 255 -37.45 72.79 49.39
C ASN A 255 -37.87 72.80 47.89
N THR A 256 -38.81 71.98 47.38
CA THR A 256 -40.25 71.99 47.66
C THR A 256 -40.96 70.97 46.72
N THR A 257 -41.75 70.08 47.33
CA THR A 257 -43.09 69.52 47.00
C THR A 257 -43.76 69.80 45.65
N GLY A 258 -44.65 68.95 45.13
CA GLY A 258 -45.32 67.77 45.71
C GLY A 258 -46.25 67.10 44.72
#